data_AF-A0A3M0C7M2-F1
#
_entry.id   AF-A0A3M0C7M2-F1
#
_cell.length_a   1.000
_cell.length_b   1.000
_cell.length_c   1.000
_cell.angle_alpha   90.00
_cell.angle_beta   90.00
_cell.angle_gamma   90.00
#
_symmetry.space_group_name_H-M   'P 1'
#
loop_
_entity.id
_entity.type
_entity.pdbx_description
1 polymer ?
#
loop_
_entity_poly.entity_id
_entity_poly.type
_entity_poly.pdbx_seq_one_letter_code
_entity_poly.pdbx_strand_id
1 'polypeptide(L)'
;MHTKGRVEMQTDTDGQPLKRRAANLTIRTDVLELARALHVNTSRAAEAGIIRAIREVQAREWLRGNKAAIEAHNARVDKDGTLLTPDWAAD
;
A
#
# COMPACT_ATOMS: atom_id res chain seq x y z
N MET A 1 19.59 -8.78 11.98
CA MET A 1 18.31 -8.04 12.09
C MET A 1 17.21 -8.95 11.58
N HIS A 2 16.39 -9.50 12.47
CA HIS A 2 15.30 -10.41 12.12
C HIS A 2 14.11 -9.60 11.61
N THR A 3 13.86 -9.64 10.30
CA THR A 3 12.64 -9.09 9.68
C THR A 3 11.48 -10.02 10.03
N LYS A 4 10.66 -9.60 11.01
CA LYS A 4 9.40 -10.26 11.35
C LYS A 4 8.59 -10.39 10.04
N GLY A 5 8.22 -11.62 9.69
CA GLY A 5 7.66 -11.98 8.38
C GLY A 5 6.60 -11.00 7.89
N ARG A 6 6.98 -10.20 6.89
CA ARG A 6 6.05 -9.31 6.18
C ARG A 6 5.11 -10.23 5.39
N VAL A 7 3.82 -10.19 5.69
CA VAL A 7 2.81 -10.79 4.83
C VAL A 7 2.73 -9.91 3.59
N GLU A 8 3.55 -10.24 2.60
CA GLU A 8 3.50 -9.60 1.29
C GLU A 8 2.29 -10.16 0.54
N MET A 9 1.47 -9.25 0.02
CA MET A 9 0.32 -9.61 -0.79
C MET A 9 0.89 -10.13 -2.11
N GLN A 10 0.73 -11.43 -2.39
CA GLN A 10 1.24 -12.05 -3.61
C GLN A 10 0.75 -11.24 -4.80
N THR A 11 1.68 -10.64 -5.54
CA THR A 11 1.39 -10.01 -6.82
C THR A 11 1.39 -11.10 -7.89
N ASP A 12 0.44 -11.02 -8.81
CA ASP A 12 0.30 -11.94 -9.93
C ASP A 12 1.50 -11.72 -10.89
N THR A 13 2.64 -12.33 -10.58
CA THR A 13 3.85 -12.24 -11.40
C THR A 13 3.81 -13.24 -12.57
N ASP A 14 2.87 -14.20 -12.57
CA ASP A 14 2.85 -15.33 -13.51
C ASP A 14 1.49 -15.53 -14.24
N GLY A 15 0.67 -14.49 -14.34
CA GLY A 15 -0.57 -14.48 -15.15
C GLY A 15 -1.63 -15.50 -14.70
N GLN A 16 -1.53 -16.01 -13.46
CA GLN A 16 -2.44 -17.00 -12.91
C GLN A 16 -3.37 -16.32 -11.91
N PRO A 17 -4.69 -16.28 -12.16
CA PRO A 17 -5.61 -15.56 -11.30
C PRO A 17 -5.56 -16.14 -9.88
N LEU A 18 -5.18 -15.29 -8.93
CA LEU A 18 -5.23 -15.58 -7.50
C LEU A 18 -6.61 -16.17 -7.14
N LYS A 19 -6.61 -17.32 -6.46
CA LYS A 19 -7.85 -18.01 -6.07
C LYS A 19 -8.68 -17.11 -5.17
N ARG A 20 -9.79 -16.59 -5.69
CA ARG A 20 -10.77 -15.82 -4.91
C ARG A 20 -11.57 -16.75 -4.01
N ARG A 21 -11.74 -16.35 -2.76
CA ARG A 21 -12.64 -17.01 -1.81
C ARG A 21 -13.80 -16.08 -1.49
N ALA A 22 -15.01 -16.62 -1.43
CA ALA A 22 -16.16 -15.87 -0.97
C ALA A 22 -15.97 -15.52 0.52
N ALA A 23 -16.23 -14.27 0.86
CA ALA A 23 -16.21 -13.76 2.24
C ALA A 23 -17.58 -13.17 2.56
N ASN A 24 -18.16 -13.55 3.69
CA ASN A 24 -19.39 -12.95 4.19
C ASN A 24 -19.04 -11.66 4.95
N LEU A 25 -19.64 -10.56 4.54
CA LEU A 25 -19.34 -9.23 5.06
C LEU A 25 -20.63 -8.41 5.21
N THR A 26 -20.70 -7.62 6.27
CA THR A 26 -21.84 -6.75 6.56
C THR A 26 -21.54 -5.35 6.04
N ILE A 27 -22.34 -4.87 5.10
CA ILE A 27 -22.30 -3.50 4.56
C ILE A 27 -23.64 -2.84 4.87
N ARG A 28 -23.63 -1.52 5.09
CA ARG A 28 -24.85 -0.74 5.27
C ARG A 28 -25.78 -0.87 4.05
N THR A 29 -27.08 -0.99 4.32
CA THR A 29 -28.10 -1.19 3.29
C THR A 29 -28.14 -0.07 2.25
N ASP A 30 -28.07 1.19 2.69
CA ASP A 30 -28.11 2.35 1.81
C ASP A 30 -26.95 2.39 0.80
N VAL A 31 -25.77 1.95 1.22
CA VAL A 31 -24.60 1.82 0.33
C VAL A 31 -24.81 0.74 -0.73
N LEU A 32 -25.42 -0.40 -0.36
CA LEU A 32 -25.71 -1.49 -1.29
C LEU A 32 -26.81 -1.10 -2.30
N GLU A 33 -27.83 -0.39 -1.84
CA GLU A 33 -28.91 0.12 -2.69
C GLU A 33 -28.36 1.12 -3.72
N LEU A 34 -27.54 2.07 -3.27
CA LEU A 34 -26.90 3.03 -4.16
C LEU A 34 -25.94 2.35 -5.15
N ALA A 35 -25.12 1.40 -4.67
CA ALA A 35 -24.22 0.64 -5.53
C ALA A 35 -24.99 -0.12 -6.62
N ARG A 36 -26.14 -0.73 -6.27
CA ARG A 36 -27.01 -1.40 -7.23
C ARG A 36 -27.62 -0.42 -8.24
N ALA A 37 -28.14 0.71 -7.78
CA ALA A 37 -28.72 1.75 -8.64
C ALA A 37 -27.68 2.32 -9.63
N LEU A 38 -26.42 2.38 -9.23
CA LEU A 38 -25.30 2.85 -10.06
C LEU A 38 -24.57 1.73 -10.81
N HIS A 39 -25.06 0.49 -10.77
CA HIS A 39 -24.43 -0.68 -11.39
C HIS A 39 -22.96 -0.91 -10.99
N VAL A 40 -22.60 -0.56 -9.75
CA VAL A 40 -21.26 -0.76 -9.21
C VAL A 40 -21.05 -2.24 -8.88
N ASN A 41 -19.91 -2.81 -9.30
CA ASN A 41 -19.51 -4.14 -8.89
C ASN A 41 -19.01 -4.12 -7.43
N THR A 42 -19.90 -4.39 -6.50
CA THR A 42 -19.63 -4.33 -5.04
C THR A 42 -18.47 -5.22 -4.61
N SER A 43 -18.33 -6.42 -5.18
CA SER A 43 -17.23 -7.33 -4.82
C SER A 43 -15.87 -6.74 -5.21
N ARG A 44 -15.77 -6.21 -6.44
CA ARG A 44 -14.54 -5.56 -6.91
C ARG A 44 -14.22 -4.29 -6.13
N ALA A 45 -15.24 -3.50 -5.81
CA ALA A 45 -15.07 -2.29 -5.00
C ALA A 45 -14.60 -2.61 -3.57
N ALA A 46 -15.17 -3.63 -2.94
CA ALA A 46 -14.76 -4.11 -1.62
C ALA A 46 -13.31 -4.62 -1.64
N GLU A 47 -12.94 -5.44 -2.63
CA GLU A 47 -11.58 -5.93 -2.80
C GLU A 47 -10.57 -4.77 -2.95
N ALA A 48 -10.87 -3.79 -3.80
CA ALA A 48 -10.03 -2.61 -3.97
C ALA A 48 -9.87 -1.80 -2.67
N GLY A 49 -10.95 -1.64 -1.91
CA GLY A 49 -10.93 -0.97 -0.60
C GLY A 49 -10.05 -1.70 0.42
N ILE A 50 -10.16 -3.04 0.47
CA ILE A 50 -9.33 -3.88 1.35
C ILE A 50 -7.86 -3.78 0.98
N ILE A 51 -7.52 -3.88 -0.32
CA ILE A 51 -6.14 -3.73 -0.81
C ILE A 51 -5.56 -2.38 -0.40
N ARG A 52 -6.34 -1.29 -0.57
CA ARG A 52 -5.91 0.04 -0.15
C ARG A 52 -5.64 0.10 1.35
N ALA A 53 -6.56 -0.39 2.17
CA ALA A 53 -6.40 -0.40 3.63
C ALA A 53 -5.16 -1.20 4.07
N ILE A 54 -4.90 -2.36 3.44
CA ILE A 54 -3.70 -3.17 3.68
C ILE A 54 -2.44 -2.36 3.37
N ARG A 55 -2.38 -1.72 2.20
CA ARG A 55 -1.22 -0.90 1.79
C ARG A 55 -0.97 0.25 2.76
N GLU A 56 -2.02 0.93 3.21
CA GLU A 56 -1.90 2.02 4.19
C GLU A 56 -1.34 1.51 5.53
N VAL A 57 -1.79 0.35 6.02
CA VAL A 57 -1.24 -0.27 7.24
C VAL A 57 0.23 -0.62 7.03
N GLN A 58 0.57 -1.29 5.93
CA GLN A 58 1.95 -1.70 5.65
C GLN A 58 2.89 -0.49 5.54
N ALA A 59 2.46 0.60 4.89
CA ALA A 59 3.22 1.83 4.79
C ALA A 59 3.48 2.45 6.18
N ARG A 60 2.45 2.49 7.06
CA ARG A 60 2.62 2.97 8.43
C ARG A 60 3.60 2.13 9.23
N GLU A 61 3.51 0.81 9.14
CA GLU A 61 4.44 -0.09 9.83
C GLU A 61 5.87 0.04 9.29
N TRP A 62 6.03 0.20 7.97
CA TRP A 62 7.33 0.45 7.36
C TRP A 62 7.94 1.76 7.85
N LEU A 63 7.19 2.86 7.84
CA LEU A 63 7.65 4.16 8.34
C LEU A 63 8.07 4.06 9.81
N ARG A 64 7.26 3.38 10.64
CA ARG A 64 7.60 3.18 12.07
C ARG A 64 8.89 2.40 12.24
N GLY A 65 9.06 1.30 11.49
CA GLY A 65 10.25 0.46 11.57
C GLY A 65 11.52 1.10 10.99
N ASN A 66 11.38 2.02 10.04
CA ASN A 66 12.51 2.64 9.34
C ASN A 66 12.80 4.07 9.81
N LYS A 67 12.06 4.60 10.79
CA LYS A 67 12.21 5.98 11.27
C LYS A 67 13.66 6.37 11.56
N ALA A 68 14.38 5.55 12.35
CA ALA A 68 15.78 5.83 12.68
C ALA A 68 16.72 5.78 11.46
N ALA A 69 16.49 4.87 10.52
CA ALA A 69 17.28 4.77 9.29
C ALA A 69 17.04 5.97 8.36
N ILE A 70 15.78 6.43 8.28
CA ILE A 70 15.40 7.63 7.53
C ILE A 70 16.03 8.87 8.16
N GLU A 71 15.96 9.02 9.50
CA GLU A 71 16.58 10.14 10.21
C GLU A 71 18.12 10.15 10.02
N ALA A 72 18.77 9.00 10.14
CA ALA A 72 20.22 8.88 9.88
C ALA A 72 20.58 9.22 8.42
N HIS A 73 19.75 8.80 7.47
CA HIS A 73 19.95 9.13 6.05
C HIS A 73 19.80 10.64 5.81
N ASN A 74 18.75 11.26 6.37
CA ASN A 74 18.50 12.69 6.25
C ASN A 74 19.65 13.50 6.86
N ALA A 75 20.10 13.16 8.06
CA ALA A 75 21.24 13.82 8.71
C ALA A 75 22.53 13.72 7.87
N ARG A 76 22.76 12.59 7.21
CA ARG A 76 23.88 12.43 6.27
C ARG A 76 23.72 13.34 5.05
N VAL A 77 22.53 13.41 4.46
CA VAL A 77 22.27 14.28 3.29
C VAL A 77 22.41 15.76 3.66
N ASP A 78 21.93 16.17 4.83
CA ASP A 78 22.08 17.55 5.31
C ASP A 78 23.55 17.94 5.51
N LYS A 79 24.38 16.98 5.95
CA LYS A 79 25.82 17.19 6.18
C LYS A 79 26.65 17.15 4.89
N ASP A 80 26.43 16.12 4.06
CA ASP A 80 27.32 15.77 2.96
C ASP A 80 26.72 16.10 1.57
N GLY A 81 25.46 16.55 1.52
CA GLY A 81 24.71 16.77 0.29
C GLY A 81 24.17 15.47 -0.33
N THR A 82 23.55 15.60 -1.50
CA THR A 82 23.17 14.45 -2.32
C THR A 82 24.39 13.85 -3.00
N LEU A 83 24.35 12.54 -3.28
CA LEU A 83 25.47 11.84 -3.92
C LEU A 83 25.70 12.32 -5.36
N LEU A 84 24.62 12.70 -6.03
CA LEU A 84 24.60 13.20 -7.39
C LEU A 84 23.77 14.46 -7.39
N THR A 85 24.29 15.51 -8.03
CA THR A 85 23.52 16.67 -8.43
C THR A 85 23.04 16.40 -9.85
N PRO A 86 21.74 16.28 -10.10
CA PRO A 86 21.25 16.14 -11.45
C PRO A 86 21.58 17.40 -12.28
N ASP A 87 21.81 17.19 -13.56
CA ASP A 87 22.07 18.18 -14.59
C ASP A 87 20.89 19.15 -14.82
N TRP A 88 19.68 18.79 -14.38
CA TRP A 88 18.51 19.69 -14.34
C TRP A 88 18.37 20.49 -13.03
N ALA A 89 19.23 20.23 -12.03
CA ALA A 89 19.23 20.90 -10.72
C ALA A 89 20.47 21.80 -10.51
N ALA A 90 21.34 21.90 -11.52
CA ALA A 90 22.27 23.02 -11.64
C ALA A 90 21.52 24.18 -12.30
N ASP A 91 21.63 25.38 -11.75
CA ASP A 91 21.09 26.60 -12.36
C ASP A 91 21.49 26.77 -13.84
#